data_AF-A0A1F8QTT0-F1
#
_entry.id   AF-A0A1F8QTT0-F1
#
_cell.length_a   1.000
_cell.length_b   1.000
_cell.length_c   1.000
_cell.angle_alpha   90.00
_cell.angle_beta   90.00
_cell.angle_gamma   90.00
#
_symmetry.space_group_name_H-M   'P 1'
#
loop_
_entity.id
_entity.type
_entity.pdbx_description
1 polymer ?
#
loop_
_entity_poly.entity_id
_entity_poly.type
_entity_poly.pdbx_seq_one_letter_code
_entity_poly.pdbx_strand_id
1 'polypeptide(L)'
;MNNVRSALSRARLPIIAVAVTYLISVTIGIGMVHSGNQSALSYRDNVVSKAQTGAVLTQEHRLIQGLADFGGNSFGAAVDTVLGFGVVLPFPSVLYRGWVGGIVSVDSNHTSRLIHLGKAAYYFSVVLLQLLGYSLAAGAGIRAGLSVFRARPKNAGFMWYRVPKDVLHDILRIYALVLPILLIASLWEFLSPWN
;
A
#
# COMPACT_ATOMS: atom_id res chain seq x y z
N MET A 1 -25.03 -1.23 16.60
CA MET A 1 -24.56 -1.07 15.20
C MET A 1 -23.04 -1.11 15.18
N ASN A 2 -22.44 -2.06 14.47
CA ASN A 2 -20.99 -2.11 14.29
C ASN A 2 -20.54 -0.96 13.36
N ASN A 3 -19.76 -0.02 13.87
CA ASN A 3 -19.23 1.14 13.14
C ASN A 3 -17.77 0.90 12.67
N VAL A 4 -17.27 1.77 11.78
CA VAL A 4 -15.90 1.68 11.21
C VAL A 4 -14.83 1.60 12.32
N ARG A 5 -15.00 2.37 13.40
CA ARG A 5 -14.09 2.36 14.56
C ARG A 5 -13.96 0.97 15.19
N SER A 6 -15.07 0.24 15.31
CA SER A 6 -15.07 -1.11 15.86
C SER A 6 -14.37 -2.11 14.94
N ALA A 7 -14.55 -1.99 13.63
CA ALA A 7 -13.85 -2.80 12.63
C ALA A 7 -12.33 -2.56 12.69
N LEU A 8 -11.90 -1.29 12.73
CA LEU A 8 -10.49 -0.91 12.91
C LEU A 8 -9.91 -1.47 14.20
N SER A 9 -10.62 -1.35 15.33
CA SER A 9 -10.15 -1.87 16.61
C SER A 9 -9.91 -3.38 16.56
N ARG A 10 -10.75 -4.15 15.85
CA ARG A 10 -10.59 -5.60 15.69
C ARG A 10 -9.44 -5.98 14.76
N ALA A 11 -9.12 -5.14 13.77
CA ALA A 11 -8.03 -5.34 12.81
C ALA A 11 -6.72 -4.64 13.21
N ARG A 12 -6.68 -3.94 14.36
CA ARG A 12 -5.57 -3.05 14.75
C ARG A 12 -4.19 -3.70 14.71
N LEU A 13 -4.06 -4.91 15.23
CA LEU A 13 -2.76 -5.58 15.34
C LEU A 13 -2.22 -5.96 13.95
N PRO A 14 -3.01 -6.63 13.09
CA PRO A 14 -2.63 -6.81 11.68
C PRO A 14 -2.29 -5.51 10.94
N ILE A 15 -3.10 -4.46 11.10
CA ILE A 15 -2.86 -3.16 10.45
C ILE A 15 -1.52 -2.58 10.89
N ILE A 16 -1.24 -2.58 12.19
CA ILE A 16 0.03 -2.09 12.75
C ILE A 16 1.20 -2.94 12.26
N ALA A 17 1.06 -4.27 12.22
CA ALA A 17 2.12 -5.15 11.75
C ALA A 17 2.48 -4.85 10.29
N VAL A 18 1.48 -4.66 9.41
CA VAL A 18 1.73 -4.28 8.02
C VAL A 18 2.36 -2.88 7.92
N ALA A 19 1.84 -1.91 8.68
CA ALA A 19 2.35 -0.55 8.69
C ALA A 19 3.82 -0.47 9.15
N VAL A 20 4.19 -1.23 10.18
CA VAL A 20 5.58 -1.33 10.66
C VAL A 20 6.48 -1.99 9.63
N THR A 21 6.04 -3.07 8.98
CA THR A 21 6.81 -3.71 7.90
C THR A 21 7.05 -2.74 6.75
N TYR A 22 6.03 -1.97 6.36
CA TYR A 22 6.17 -0.92 5.36
C TYR A 22 7.19 0.14 5.77
N LEU A 23 7.08 0.67 6.98
CA LEU A 23 7.98 1.69 7.50
C LEU A 23 9.43 1.21 7.47
N ILE A 24 9.69 0.00 7.97
CA ILE A 24 11.02 -0.62 7.95
C ILE A 24 11.53 -0.72 6.50
N SER A 25 10.71 -1.23 5.59
CA SER A 25 11.11 -1.43 4.19
C SER A 25 11.41 -0.13 3.46
N VAL A 26 10.57 0.91 3.66
CA VAL A 26 10.79 2.25 3.12
C VAL A 26 12.11 2.82 3.66
N THR A 27 12.34 2.75 4.97
CA THR A 27 13.57 3.25 5.58
C THR A 27 14.81 2.55 5.04
N ILE A 28 14.76 1.22 4.82
CA ILE A 28 15.85 0.48 4.19
C ILE A 28 16.10 1.00 2.77
N GLY A 29 15.04 1.16 1.95
CA GLY A 29 15.17 1.69 0.59
C GLY A 29 15.78 3.10 0.55
N ILE A 30 15.32 4.00 1.43
CA ILE A 30 15.88 5.35 1.60
C ILE A 30 17.37 5.26 1.95
N GLY A 31 17.72 4.46 2.95
CA GLY A 31 19.10 4.31 3.40
C GLY A 31 20.04 3.82 2.30
N MET A 32 19.60 2.85 1.50
CA MET A 32 20.40 2.29 0.40
C MET A 32 20.74 3.34 -0.67
N VAL A 33 19.76 4.10 -1.15
CA VAL A 33 20.02 5.09 -2.21
C VAL A 33 20.82 6.28 -1.68
N HIS A 34 20.58 6.70 -0.44
CA HIS A 34 21.34 7.79 0.18
C HIS A 34 22.77 7.38 0.58
N SER A 35 23.06 6.09 0.71
CA SER A 35 24.43 5.59 0.89
C SER A 35 25.15 5.32 -0.45
N GLY A 36 24.54 5.63 -1.59
CA GLY A 36 25.13 5.41 -2.92
C GLY A 36 25.11 3.95 -3.39
N ASN A 37 24.20 3.10 -2.88
CA ASN A 37 24.08 1.70 -3.30
C ASN A 37 23.67 1.62 -4.78
N GLN A 38 24.61 1.18 -5.63
CA GLN A 38 24.42 1.14 -7.08
C GLN A 38 23.28 0.23 -7.52
N SER A 39 23.09 -0.93 -6.87
CA SER A 39 21.98 -1.83 -7.19
C SER A 39 20.62 -1.19 -6.95
N ALA A 40 20.45 -0.46 -5.84
CA ALA A 40 19.21 0.26 -5.54
C ALA A 40 18.97 1.42 -6.51
N LEU A 41 20.03 2.17 -6.87
CA LEU A 41 19.95 3.28 -7.82
C LEU A 41 19.58 2.79 -9.23
N SER A 42 20.26 1.76 -9.74
CA SER A 42 19.94 1.17 -11.05
C SER A 42 18.52 0.58 -11.08
N TYR A 43 18.06 -0.04 -9.98
CA TYR A 43 16.70 -0.55 -9.89
C TYR A 43 15.67 0.59 -9.91
N ARG A 44 15.91 1.66 -9.16
CA ARG A 44 15.08 2.87 -9.18
C ARG A 44 14.95 3.43 -10.59
N ASP A 45 16.05 3.54 -11.33
CA ASP A 45 16.04 4.06 -12.69
C ASP A 45 15.23 3.18 -13.64
N ASN A 46 15.37 1.85 -13.52
CA ASN A 46 14.56 0.90 -14.27
C ASN A 46 13.07 1.01 -13.94
N VAL A 47 12.71 1.15 -12.66
CA VAL A 47 11.31 1.32 -12.22
C VAL A 47 10.73 2.61 -12.79
N VAL A 48 11.44 3.73 -12.68
CA VAL A 48 10.97 5.02 -13.20
C VAL A 48 10.85 5.00 -14.72
N SER A 49 11.82 4.42 -15.44
CA SER A 49 11.76 4.27 -16.90
C SER A 49 10.55 3.44 -17.33
N LYS A 50 10.29 2.31 -16.67
CA LYS A 50 9.09 1.49 -16.94
C LYS A 50 7.79 2.24 -16.66
N ALA A 51 7.77 3.03 -15.59
CA ALA A 51 6.60 3.84 -15.25
C ALA A 51 6.28 4.86 -16.35
N GLN A 52 7.30 5.52 -16.91
CA GLN A 52 7.14 6.51 -17.99
C GLN A 52 6.48 5.94 -19.25
N THR A 53 6.70 4.65 -19.54
CA THR A 53 6.06 3.95 -20.66
C THR A 53 4.76 3.22 -20.27
N GLY A 54 4.36 3.30 -19.00
CA GLY A 54 3.23 2.57 -18.46
C GLY A 54 1.90 3.25 -18.73
N ALA A 55 0.82 2.45 -18.74
CA ALA A 55 -0.54 2.88 -19.08
C ALA A 55 -1.08 4.07 -18.25
N VAL A 56 -0.52 4.31 -17.05
CA VAL A 56 -0.87 5.46 -16.22
C VAL A 56 -0.25 6.74 -16.78
N LEU A 57 1.06 6.79 -16.99
CA LEU A 57 1.76 8.01 -17.42
C LEU A 57 1.58 8.32 -18.91
N THR A 58 1.11 7.36 -19.71
CA THR A 58 0.77 7.58 -21.13
C THR A 58 -0.57 8.28 -21.35
N GLN A 59 -1.37 8.54 -20.29
CA GLN A 59 -2.64 9.26 -20.43
C GLN A 59 -2.41 10.75 -20.69
N GLU A 60 -3.24 11.37 -21.52
CA GLU A 60 -3.09 12.77 -21.95
C GLU A 60 -3.27 13.79 -20.81
N HIS A 61 -4.11 13.49 -19.83
CA HIS A 61 -4.50 14.44 -18.77
C HIS A 61 -4.12 13.92 -17.39
N ARG A 62 -3.51 14.79 -16.57
CA ARG A 62 -3.12 14.49 -15.17
C ARG A 62 -4.25 13.92 -14.33
N LEU A 63 -5.48 14.38 -14.54
CA LEU A 63 -6.66 13.83 -13.85
C LEU A 63 -6.91 12.36 -14.21
N ILE A 64 -6.78 12.01 -15.50
CA ILE A 64 -6.94 10.63 -15.98
C ILE A 64 -5.80 9.76 -15.46
N GLN A 65 -4.56 10.29 -15.40
CA GLN A 65 -3.42 9.61 -14.78
C GLN A 65 -3.73 9.28 -13.30
N GLY A 66 -4.21 10.25 -12.53
CA GLY A 66 -4.59 10.05 -11.13
C GLY A 66 -5.73 9.04 -10.94
N LEU A 67 -6.74 9.03 -11.82
CA LEU A 67 -7.82 8.04 -11.76
C LEU A 67 -7.34 6.63 -12.16
N ALA A 68 -6.46 6.53 -13.16
CA ALA A 68 -5.86 5.26 -13.56
C ALA A 68 -4.97 4.69 -12.46
N ASP A 69 -4.15 5.52 -11.83
CA ASP A 69 -3.33 5.15 -10.67
C ASP A 69 -4.20 4.72 -9.49
N PHE A 70 -5.29 5.45 -9.19
CA PHE A 70 -6.27 5.06 -8.18
C PHE A 70 -6.86 3.67 -8.45
N GLY A 71 -7.21 3.38 -9.71
CA GLY A 71 -7.69 2.06 -10.13
C GLY A 71 -6.66 0.96 -9.87
N GLY A 72 -5.40 1.20 -10.27
CA GLY A 72 -4.29 0.28 -10.01
C GLY A 72 -4.05 0.05 -8.53
N ASN A 73 -4.04 1.11 -7.72
CA ASN A 73 -3.86 1.03 -6.28
C ASN A 73 -5.01 0.33 -5.57
N SER A 74 -6.25 0.58 -5.99
CA SER A 74 -7.44 -0.09 -5.46
C SER A 74 -7.44 -1.58 -5.77
N PHE A 75 -7.05 -1.96 -6.99
CA PHE A 75 -6.87 -3.36 -7.36
C PHE A 75 -5.76 -4.02 -6.55
N GLY A 76 -4.60 -3.37 -6.41
CA GLY A 76 -3.51 -3.82 -5.55
C GLY A 76 -3.95 -4.05 -4.11
N ALA A 77 -4.73 -3.13 -3.54
CA ALA A 77 -5.25 -3.24 -2.18
C ALA A 77 -6.23 -4.41 -2.03
N ALA A 78 -7.08 -4.66 -3.03
CA ALA A 78 -7.94 -5.83 -3.09
C ALA A 78 -7.13 -7.14 -3.12
N VAL A 79 -6.08 -7.21 -3.94
CA VAL A 79 -5.17 -8.35 -3.98
C VAL A 79 -4.51 -8.57 -2.62
N ASP A 80 -3.99 -7.52 -1.98
CA ASP A 80 -3.36 -7.63 -0.66
C ASP A 80 -4.35 -8.07 0.43
N THR A 81 -5.61 -7.66 0.34
CA THR A 81 -6.68 -8.15 1.23
C THR A 81 -6.93 -9.65 1.02
N VAL A 82 -6.98 -10.11 -0.23
CA VAL A 82 -7.14 -11.54 -0.56
C VAL A 82 -5.93 -12.35 -0.09
N LEU A 83 -4.71 -11.90 -0.37
CA LEU A 83 -3.48 -12.53 0.14
C LEU A 83 -3.47 -12.56 1.67
N GLY A 84 -4.02 -11.52 2.31
CA GLY A 84 -4.20 -11.46 3.76
C GLY A 84 -4.97 -12.64 4.35
N PHE A 85 -5.83 -13.34 3.60
CA PHE A 85 -6.44 -14.58 4.10
C PHE A 85 -5.41 -15.66 4.44
N GLY A 86 -4.28 -15.67 3.74
CA GLY A 86 -3.12 -16.51 4.05
C GLY A 86 -2.25 -16.02 5.21
N VAL A 87 -2.61 -14.90 5.86
CA VAL A 87 -1.96 -14.25 7.02
C VAL A 87 -0.54 -13.75 6.75
N VAL A 88 0.36 -14.59 6.24
CA VAL A 88 1.76 -14.30 5.96
C VAL A 88 1.98 -13.84 4.52
N LEU A 89 1.11 -14.26 3.61
CA LEU A 89 1.26 -14.01 2.17
C LEU A 89 1.33 -12.54 1.71
N PRO A 90 0.74 -11.53 2.38
CA PRO A 90 0.86 -10.15 1.92
C PRO A 90 2.23 -9.53 2.25
N PHE A 91 2.99 -10.06 3.23
CA PHE A 91 4.22 -9.41 3.71
C PHE A 91 5.33 -9.28 2.65
N PRO A 92 5.58 -10.25 1.75
CA PRO A 92 6.50 -10.06 0.63
C PRO A 92 6.13 -8.87 -0.27
N SER A 93 4.84 -8.72 -0.62
CA SER A 93 4.34 -7.60 -1.42
C SER A 93 4.52 -6.27 -0.69
N VAL A 94 4.24 -6.24 0.63
CA VAL A 94 4.43 -5.09 1.51
C VAL A 94 5.91 -4.68 1.56
N LEU A 95 6.82 -5.62 1.77
CA LEU A 95 8.25 -5.38 1.76
C LEU A 95 8.69 -4.81 0.42
N TYR A 96 8.35 -5.47 -0.68
CA TYR A 96 8.72 -5.02 -2.02
C TYR A 96 8.22 -3.59 -2.32
N ARG A 97 6.92 -3.33 -2.12
CA ARG A 97 6.33 -2.02 -2.41
C ARG A 97 6.91 -0.92 -1.50
N GLY A 98 7.15 -1.23 -0.22
CA GLY A 98 7.80 -0.31 0.71
C GLY A 98 9.23 0.03 0.29
N TRP A 99 10.01 -0.97 -0.10
CA TRP A 99 11.38 -0.77 -0.56
C TRP A 99 11.43 0.08 -1.83
N VAL A 100 10.56 -0.22 -2.81
CA VAL A 100 10.40 0.60 -4.02
C VAL A 100 10.04 2.05 -3.68
N GLY A 101 9.10 2.26 -2.75
CA GLY A 101 8.78 3.60 -2.25
C GLY A 101 9.95 4.31 -1.58
N GLY A 102 10.86 3.57 -0.93
CA GLY A 102 12.07 4.11 -0.33
C GLY A 102 13.14 4.53 -1.33
N ILE A 103 13.43 3.68 -2.33
CA ILE A 103 14.49 3.97 -3.32
C ILE A 103 14.14 5.16 -4.23
N VAL A 104 12.84 5.46 -4.45
CA VAL A 104 12.40 6.64 -5.24
C VAL A 104 12.48 7.97 -4.46
N SER A 105 13.10 7.97 -3.27
CA SER A 105 13.42 9.18 -2.51
C SER A 105 14.54 10.03 -3.13
N VAL A 106 15.20 9.54 -4.18
CA VAL A 106 16.17 10.30 -5.00
C VAL A 106 15.65 10.53 -6.42
N ASP A 107 16.11 11.60 -7.05
CA ASP A 107 15.77 11.93 -8.44
C ASP A 107 16.66 11.22 -9.49
N SER A 108 16.49 11.58 -10.77
CA SER A 108 17.25 10.99 -11.89
C SER A 108 18.74 11.31 -11.87
N ASN A 109 19.13 12.36 -11.14
CA ASN A 109 20.54 12.72 -10.94
C ASN A 109 21.09 12.08 -9.65
N HIS A 110 20.35 11.13 -9.07
CA HIS A 110 20.63 10.47 -7.79
C HIS A 110 20.78 11.47 -6.62
N THR A 111 20.16 12.64 -6.73
CA THR A 111 20.17 13.64 -5.67
C THR A 111 18.95 13.46 -4.77
N SER A 112 19.12 13.73 -3.47
CA SER A 112 18.05 13.52 -2.49
C SER A 112 16.91 14.51 -2.70
N ARG A 113 15.68 13.98 -2.79
CA ARG A 113 14.45 14.80 -2.79
C ARG A 113 14.17 15.38 -1.41
N LEU A 114 14.83 14.87 -0.37
CA LEU A 114 14.61 15.25 1.03
C LEU A 114 15.30 16.57 1.41
N ILE A 115 16.20 17.08 0.55
CA ILE A 115 16.90 18.35 0.76
C ILE A 115 15.95 19.54 0.63
N HIS A 116 14.97 19.47 -0.26
CA HIS A 116 14.03 20.56 -0.51
C HIS A 116 12.70 20.26 0.18
N LEU A 117 12.29 21.15 1.10
CA LEU A 117 11.09 20.95 1.92
C LEU A 117 9.83 20.63 1.10
N GLY A 118 9.61 21.31 -0.03
CA GLY A 118 8.45 21.06 -0.91
C GLY A 118 8.44 19.65 -1.51
N LYS A 119 9.57 19.21 -2.06
CA LYS A 119 9.73 17.85 -2.63
C LYS A 119 9.68 16.77 -1.56
N ALA A 120 10.27 17.03 -0.39
CA ALA A 120 10.23 16.14 0.76
C ALA A 120 8.79 15.96 1.28
N ALA A 121 8.07 17.07 1.48
CA ALA A 121 6.68 17.04 1.94
C ALA A 121 5.78 16.32 0.93
N TYR A 122 5.93 16.61 -0.36
CA TYR A 122 5.26 15.89 -1.43
C TYR A 122 5.53 14.38 -1.35
N TYR A 123 6.81 13.97 -1.37
CA TYR A 123 7.21 12.57 -1.29
C TYR A 123 6.62 11.85 -0.06
N PHE A 124 6.82 12.41 1.13
CA PHE A 124 6.33 11.79 2.36
C PHE A 124 4.80 11.73 2.43
N SER A 125 4.10 12.73 1.89
CA SER A 125 2.64 12.72 1.88
C SER A 125 2.07 11.63 0.97
N VAL A 126 2.62 11.45 -0.24
CA VAL A 126 2.22 10.37 -1.16
C VAL A 126 2.50 9.01 -0.54
N VAL A 127 3.73 8.79 -0.05
CA VAL A 127 4.11 7.54 0.60
C VAL A 127 3.21 7.26 1.79
N LEU A 128 3.01 8.23 2.69
CA LEU A 128 2.18 8.05 3.88
C LEU A 128 0.74 7.65 3.52
N LEU A 129 0.11 8.35 2.57
CA LEU A 129 -1.28 8.06 2.18
C LEU A 129 -1.41 6.67 1.56
N GLN A 130 -0.51 6.29 0.64
CA GLN A 130 -0.49 4.94 0.06
C GLN A 130 -0.27 3.87 1.14
N LEU A 131 0.70 4.08 2.03
CA LEU A 131 1.00 3.17 3.14
C LEU A 131 -0.22 2.97 4.04
N LEU A 132 -0.95 4.04 4.37
CA LEU A 132 -2.19 3.94 5.16
C LEU A 132 -3.24 3.09 4.44
N GLY A 133 -3.51 3.36 3.16
CA GLY A 133 -4.50 2.63 2.38
C GLY A 133 -4.17 1.13 2.29
N TYR A 134 -2.93 0.79 1.94
CA TYR A 134 -2.50 -0.60 1.82
C TYR A 134 -2.42 -1.33 3.17
N SER A 135 -1.98 -0.66 4.24
CA SER A 135 -1.93 -1.27 5.58
C SER A 135 -3.32 -1.60 6.11
N LEU A 136 -4.30 -0.74 5.86
CA LEU A 136 -5.71 -0.98 6.18
C LEU A 136 -6.26 -2.19 5.41
N ALA A 137 -6.01 -2.25 4.09
CA ALA A 137 -6.49 -3.34 3.24
C ALA A 137 -5.88 -4.70 3.62
N ALA A 138 -4.54 -4.80 3.60
CA ALA A 138 -3.83 -6.01 3.96
C ALA A 138 -4.15 -6.45 5.41
N GLY A 139 -4.16 -5.50 6.36
CA GLY A 139 -4.49 -5.77 7.75
C GLY A 139 -5.91 -6.31 7.95
N ALA A 140 -6.89 -5.79 7.20
CA ALA A 140 -8.26 -6.32 7.20
C ALA A 140 -8.30 -7.76 6.68
N GLY A 141 -7.58 -8.05 5.59
CA GLY A 141 -7.41 -9.39 5.04
C GLY A 141 -6.78 -10.37 6.03
N ILE A 142 -5.68 -9.98 6.68
CA ILE A 142 -5.01 -10.78 7.72
C ILE A 142 -5.93 -11.05 8.90
N ARG A 143 -6.71 -10.05 9.34
CA ARG A 143 -7.69 -10.26 10.41
C ARG A 143 -8.74 -11.30 10.02
N ALA A 144 -9.15 -11.29 8.75
CA ALA A 144 -10.08 -12.27 8.21
C ALA A 144 -9.46 -13.67 8.13
N GLY A 145 -8.24 -13.80 7.62
CA GLY A 145 -7.49 -15.06 7.65
C GLY A 145 -7.39 -15.64 9.06
N LEU A 146 -6.96 -14.83 10.03
CA LEU A 146 -6.88 -15.24 11.44
C LEU A 146 -8.23 -15.68 12.01
N SER A 147 -9.34 -15.09 11.58
CA SER A 147 -10.67 -15.51 12.01
C SER A 147 -11.03 -16.90 11.52
N VAL A 148 -10.64 -17.24 10.29
CA VAL A 148 -10.86 -18.55 9.68
C VAL A 148 -9.99 -19.60 10.35
N PHE A 149 -8.71 -19.31 10.62
CA PHE A 149 -7.81 -20.24 11.31
C PHE A 149 -8.20 -20.51 12.77
N ARG A 150 -8.83 -19.55 13.45
CA ARG A 150 -9.27 -19.69 14.85
C ARG A 150 -10.63 -20.39 15.00
N ALA A 151 -11.44 -20.45 13.96
CA ALA A 151 -12.72 -21.16 14.01
C ALA A 151 -12.47 -22.68 14.10
N ARG A 152 -12.83 -23.31 15.23
CA ARG A 152 -12.61 -24.76 15.45
C ARG A 152 -13.32 -25.60 14.37
N PRO A 153 -12.64 -26.62 13.79
CA PRO A 153 -13.22 -27.40 12.70
C PRO A 153 -14.29 -28.34 13.24
N LYS A 154 -15.56 -28.14 12.85
CA LYS A 154 -16.58 -29.18 13.05
C LYS A 154 -16.85 -30.02 11.80
N ASN A 155 -16.47 -29.57 10.60
CA ASN A 155 -16.45 -30.35 9.35
C ASN A 155 -15.60 -29.60 8.30
N ALA A 156 -14.62 -30.26 7.67
CA ALA A 156 -13.62 -29.61 6.84
C ALA A 156 -14.12 -29.31 5.40
N GLY A 157 -14.83 -28.19 5.21
CA GLY A 157 -15.18 -27.63 3.90
C GLY A 157 -14.21 -26.55 3.40
N PHE A 158 -14.39 -26.06 2.17
CA PHE A 158 -13.54 -25.05 1.51
C PHE A 158 -13.45 -23.72 2.31
N MET A 159 -12.26 -23.09 2.32
CA MET A 159 -11.90 -21.98 3.23
C MET A 159 -12.82 -20.76 3.14
N TRP A 160 -13.29 -20.42 1.95
CA TRP A 160 -14.14 -19.23 1.72
C TRP A 160 -15.54 -19.33 2.35
N TYR A 161 -16.05 -20.55 2.57
CA TYR A 161 -17.33 -20.76 3.28
C TYR A 161 -17.20 -20.61 4.80
N ARG A 162 -15.97 -20.47 5.33
CA ARG A 162 -15.70 -20.37 6.77
C ARG A 162 -15.60 -18.93 7.26
N VAL A 163 -15.61 -17.94 6.36
CA VAL A 163 -15.41 -16.53 6.74
C VAL A 163 -16.66 -16.03 7.47
N PRO A 164 -16.57 -15.61 8.75
CA PRO A 164 -17.72 -15.11 9.46
C PRO A 164 -18.29 -13.86 8.76
N LYS A 165 -19.61 -13.74 8.66
CA LYS A 165 -20.26 -12.59 8.01
C LYS A 165 -19.81 -11.25 8.63
N ASP A 166 -19.64 -11.21 9.95
CA ASP A 166 -19.16 -10.02 10.65
C ASP A 166 -17.77 -9.55 10.19
N VAL A 167 -16.91 -10.50 9.82
CA VAL A 167 -15.55 -10.21 9.31
C VAL A 167 -15.62 -9.63 7.89
N LEU A 168 -16.52 -10.14 7.04
CA LEU A 168 -16.75 -9.55 5.71
C LEU A 168 -17.30 -8.13 5.84
N HIS A 169 -18.23 -7.89 6.76
CA HIS A 169 -18.71 -6.54 7.05
C HIS A 169 -17.61 -5.62 7.57
N ASP A 170 -16.65 -6.13 8.33
CA ASP A 170 -15.50 -5.35 8.80
C ASP A 170 -14.56 -4.97 7.68
N ILE A 171 -14.27 -5.87 6.73
CA ILE A 171 -13.53 -5.54 5.52
C ILE A 171 -14.24 -4.40 4.77
N LEU A 172 -15.54 -4.53 4.50
CA LEU A 172 -16.32 -3.50 3.79
C LEU A 172 -16.26 -2.15 4.53
N ARG A 173 -16.38 -2.14 5.86
CA ARG A 173 -16.28 -0.92 6.67
C ARG A 173 -14.89 -0.29 6.62
N ILE A 174 -13.83 -1.09 6.62
CA ILE A 174 -12.46 -0.59 6.49
C ILE A 174 -12.23 -0.06 5.07
N TYR A 175 -12.82 -0.68 4.05
CA TYR A 175 -12.74 -0.22 2.67
C TYR A 175 -13.40 1.15 2.43
N ALA A 176 -14.38 1.51 3.25
CA ALA A 176 -14.92 2.87 3.28
C ALA A 176 -13.87 3.93 3.64
N LEU A 177 -12.72 3.55 4.21
CA LEU A 177 -11.55 4.41 4.43
C LEU A 177 -10.45 4.17 3.38
N VAL A 178 -10.20 2.91 3.00
CA VAL A 178 -9.16 2.55 2.02
C VAL A 178 -9.37 3.32 0.71
N LEU A 179 -10.57 3.26 0.13
CA LEU A 179 -10.82 3.84 -1.19
C LEU A 179 -10.66 5.37 -1.20
N PRO A 180 -11.24 6.15 -0.26
CA PRO A 180 -10.99 7.59 -0.22
C PRO A 180 -9.52 7.94 0.00
N ILE A 181 -8.80 7.21 0.86
CA ILE A 181 -7.38 7.47 1.12
C ILE A 181 -6.56 7.24 -0.15
N LEU A 182 -6.76 6.13 -0.85
CA LEU A 182 -6.04 5.84 -2.10
C LEU A 182 -6.41 6.83 -3.20
N LEU A 183 -7.67 7.24 -3.30
CA LEU A 183 -8.09 8.26 -4.26
C LEU A 183 -7.39 9.59 -4.00
N ILE A 184 -7.35 10.03 -2.74
CA ILE A 184 -6.64 11.26 -2.36
C ILE A 184 -5.14 11.11 -2.65
N ALA A 185 -4.54 9.97 -2.34
CA ALA A 185 -3.13 9.70 -2.63
C ALA A 185 -2.82 9.84 -4.12
N SER A 186 -3.59 9.16 -4.97
CA SER A 186 -3.40 9.17 -6.43
C SER A 186 -3.68 10.55 -7.03
N LEU A 187 -4.77 11.21 -6.64
CA LEU A 187 -5.02 12.57 -7.14
C LEU A 187 -3.94 13.55 -6.68
N TRP A 188 -3.46 13.43 -5.44
CA TRP A 188 -2.37 14.26 -4.94
C TRP A 188 -1.07 14.00 -5.69
N GLU A 189 -0.73 12.74 -5.96
CA GLU A 189 0.46 12.36 -6.72
C GLU A 189 0.50 13.04 -8.10
N PHE A 190 -0.62 13.06 -8.84
CA PHE A 190 -0.66 13.57 -10.21
C PHE A 190 -1.06 15.04 -10.37
N LEU A 191 -1.81 15.60 -9.41
CA LEU A 191 -2.25 17.00 -9.48
C LEU A 191 -1.33 17.96 -8.71
N SER A 192 -0.47 17.45 -7.82
CA SER A 192 0.47 18.30 -7.08
C SER A 192 1.49 18.95 -8.02
N PRO A 193 1.85 20.23 -7.80
CA PRO A 193 2.87 20.92 -8.59
C PRO A 193 4.30 20.44 -8.29
N TRP A 194 4.47 19.56 -7.31
CA TRP A 194 5.77 19.06 -6.84
C TRP A 194 6.13 17.65 -7.35
N ASN A 195 5.28 17.07 -8.20
CA ASN A 195 5.53 15.81 -8.92
C ASN A 195 6.63 16.00 -9.98
#